data_AF-A0A2V8YI55-F1
#
_entry.id   AF-A0A2V8YI55-F1
#
_cell.length_a   1.000
_cell.length_b   1.000
_cell.length_c   1.000
_cell.angle_alpha   90.00
_cell.angle_beta   90.00
_cell.angle_gamma   90.00
#
_symmetry.space_group_name_H-M   'P 1'
#
loop_
_entity.id
_entity.type
_entity.pdbx_description
1 polymer ?
#
loop_
_entity_poly.entity_id
_entity_poly.type
_entity_poly.pdbx_seq_one_letter_code
_entity_poly.pdbx_strand_id
1 'polypeptide(L)'
;MRGSVKVPTLIVLMCVLAVPAFAERKDKPTGEEIANKAKAAKFDSANSTAGEKIGKKVKLTPAKLDHVKSEAELEGGQIIGMLETEAPGDETGLPPGKYNVFAAKVGNDWHVYAESGGKIVVEAVHVRVEKSNDRTPKKPEFHAEGWCSWWWLLPPWGLVTFVFTNCF
;
A
#
# COMPACT_ATOMS: atom_id res chain seq x y z
N MET A 1 -58.22 40.93 19.68
CA MET A 1 -57.10 40.05 20.05
C MET A 1 -56.44 39.55 18.77
N ARG A 2 -55.32 40.15 18.33
CA ARG A 2 -54.55 39.73 17.15
C ARG A 2 -53.24 39.12 17.64
N GLY A 3 -53.14 37.80 17.61
CA GLY A 3 -51.90 37.08 17.91
C GLY A 3 -51.14 36.80 16.62
N SER A 4 -50.11 37.60 16.33
CA SER A 4 -49.09 37.26 15.34
C SER A 4 -48.13 36.25 15.97
N VAL A 5 -48.31 34.97 15.68
CA VAL A 5 -47.33 33.94 16.03
C VAL A 5 -46.29 33.90 14.91
N LYS A 6 -45.10 34.45 15.20
CA LYS A 6 -43.91 34.32 14.35
C LYS A 6 -43.41 32.88 14.43
N VAL A 7 -43.46 32.16 13.32
CA VAL A 7 -42.80 30.85 13.15
C VAL A 7 -41.29 31.11 13.07
N PRO A 8 -40.46 30.61 13.99
CA PRO A 8 -39.02 30.67 13.81
C PRO A 8 -38.63 29.55 12.84
N THR A 9 -38.16 29.94 11.67
CA THR A 9 -37.53 29.09 10.67
C THR A 9 -36.34 28.37 11.32
N LEU A 10 -36.55 27.13 11.76
CA LEU A 10 -35.49 26.25 12.22
C LEU A 10 -34.73 25.77 10.97
N ILE A 11 -33.70 26.50 10.57
CA ILE A 11 -32.71 26.02 9.60
C ILE A 11 -31.95 24.90 10.30
N VAL A 12 -32.39 23.66 10.06
CA VAL A 12 -31.61 22.47 10.37
C VAL A 12 -30.40 22.50 9.43
N LEU A 13 -29.30 23.02 9.95
CA LEU A 13 -27.98 22.92 9.36
C LEU A 13 -27.62 21.43 9.27
N MET A 14 -27.96 20.81 8.14
CA MET A 14 -27.43 19.50 7.77
C MET A 14 -25.93 19.67 7.58
N CYS A 15 -25.15 19.49 8.65
CA CYS A 15 -23.74 19.15 8.54
C CYS A 15 -23.68 17.77 7.88
N VAL A 16 -23.68 17.76 6.55
CA VAL A 16 -23.19 16.63 5.77
C VAL A 16 -21.73 16.47 6.21
N LEU A 17 -21.50 15.54 7.13
CA LEU A 17 -20.18 15.00 7.36
C LEU A 17 -19.76 14.44 6.02
N ALA A 18 -18.98 15.21 5.27
CA ALA A 18 -18.24 14.72 4.14
C ALA A 18 -17.26 13.68 4.69
N VAL A 19 -17.75 12.45 4.84
CA VAL A 19 -16.87 11.29 4.85
C VAL A 19 -16.11 11.44 3.53
N PRO A 20 -14.78 11.60 3.55
CA PRO A 20 -14.04 11.61 2.30
C PRO A 20 -14.38 10.29 1.63
N ALA A 21 -15.16 10.37 0.55
CA ALA A 21 -15.29 9.26 -0.36
C ALA A 21 -13.85 9.01 -0.83
N PHE A 22 -13.26 7.93 -0.35
CA PHE A 22 -12.01 7.40 -0.88
C PHE A 22 -12.33 7.02 -2.33
N ALA A 23 -12.25 8.01 -3.21
CA ALA A 23 -12.49 7.84 -4.62
C ALA A 23 -11.34 6.98 -5.16
N GLU A 24 -11.71 5.89 -5.80
CA GLU A 24 -10.80 5.06 -6.58
C GLU A 24 -9.95 5.98 -7.47
N ARG A 25 -8.65 5.91 -7.25
CA ARG A 25 -7.69 6.87 -7.81
C ARG A 25 -7.62 6.69 -9.34
N LYS A 26 -7.76 7.79 -10.06
CA LYS A 26 -7.66 7.81 -11.53
C LYS A 26 -6.23 7.94 -12.02
N ASP A 27 -5.40 8.64 -11.24
CA ASP A 27 -4.04 8.97 -11.60
C ASP A 27 -3.01 8.13 -10.84
N LYS A 28 -1.89 7.85 -11.51
CA LYS A 28 -0.70 7.22 -10.92
C LYS A 28 -0.10 8.10 -9.82
N PRO A 29 0.58 7.50 -8.81
CA PRO A 29 1.06 8.27 -7.68
C PRO A 29 2.28 9.05 -8.12
N THR A 30 2.56 10.15 -7.42
CA THR A 30 3.87 10.79 -7.59
C THR A 30 4.87 10.17 -6.63
N GLY A 31 6.15 10.21 -6.99
CA GLY A 31 7.20 9.76 -6.07
C GLY A 31 7.24 10.60 -4.79
N GLU A 32 6.91 11.90 -4.86
CA GLU A 32 6.82 12.76 -3.68
C GLU A 32 5.68 12.35 -2.73
N GLU A 33 4.51 11.98 -3.28
CA GLU A 33 3.40 11.45 -2.50
C GLU A 33 3.82 10.20 -1.74
N ILE A 34 4.44 9.24 -2.45
CA ILE A 34 4.92 7.99 -1.85
C ILE A 34 5.97 8.28 -0.78
N ALA A 35 6.96 9.14 -1.06
CA ALA A 35 7.99 9.50 -0.11
C ALA A 35 7.41 10.17 1.16
N ASN A 36 6.36 10.99 1.02
CA ASN A 36 5.68 11.61 2.15
C ASN A 36 4.91 10.57 2.98
N LYS A 37 4.23 9.61 2.35
CA LYS A 37 3.61 8.49 3.06
C LYS A 37 4.64 7.60 3.74
N ALA A 38 5.80 7.36 3.10
CA ALA A 38 6.90 6.57 3.66
C ALA A 38 7.48 7.16 4.94
N LYS A 39 7.54 8.50 5.06
CA LYS A 39 7.97 9.17 6.31
C LYS A 39 7.05 8.87 7.50
N ALA A 40 5.76 8.65 7.24
CA ALA A 40 4.76 8.32 8.26
C ALA A 40 4.60 6.80 8.47
N ALA A 41 5.16 5.98 7.58
CA ALA A 41 5.04 4.53 7.64
C ALA A 41 5.83 3.96 8.82
N LYS A 42 5.24 2.98 9.50
CA LYS A 42 5.93 2.19 10.53
C LYS A 42 6.33 0.86 9.91
N PHE A 43 7.58 0.47 10.05
CA PHE A 43 8.08 -0.80 9.55
C PHE A 43 8.18 -1.84 10.67
N ASP A 44 7.89 -3.08 10.33
CA ASP A 44 7.97 -4.23 11.21
C ASP A 44 9.24 -5.04 10.94
N SER A 45 10.35 -4.52 11.48
CA SER A 45 11.67 -5.15 11.36
C SER A 45 11.72 -6.59 11.91
N ALA A 46 10.85 -6.94 12.88
CA ALA A 46 10.80 -8.27 13.46
C ALA A 46 10.26 -9.33 12.48
N ASN A 47 9.46 -8.90 11.50
CA ASN A 47 8.93 -9.73 10.43
C ASN A 47 9.62 -9.47 9.09
N SER A 48 10.84 -8.90 9.12
CA SER A 48 11.67 -8.80 7.92
C SER A 48 12.14 -10.18 7.45
N THR A 49 12.21 -10.34 6.14
CA THR A 49 12.73 -11.54 5.47
C THR A 49 13.98 -11.16 4.71
N ALA A 50 15.07 -11.90 4.91
CA ALA A 50 16.29 -11.78 4.15
C ALA A 50 16.44 -12.99 3.22
N GLY A 51 16.99 -12.75 2.04
CA GLY A 51 17.24 -13.74 1.01
C GLY A 51 18.52 -13.41 0.27
N GLU A 52 18.90 -14.31 -0.62
CA GLU A 52 20.08 -14.14 -1.47
C GLU A 52 19.70 -14.43 -2.92
N LYS A 53 20.17 -13.58 -3.84
CA LYS A 53 20.01 -13.75 -5.28
C LYS A 53 21.35 -13.50 -5.95
N ILE A 54 21.85 -14.48 -6.71
CA ILE A 54 23.13 -14.40 -7.44
C ILE A 54 24.28 -13.98 -6.48
N GLY A 55 24.31 -14.54 -5.27
CA GLY A 55 25.32 -14.20 -4.26
C GLY A 55 25.13 -12.83 -3.59
N LYS A 56 24.05 -12.10 -3.89
CA LYS A 56 23.79 -10.75 -3.39
C LYS A 56 22.59 -10.71 -2.46
N LYS A 57 22.66 -9.85 -1.45
CA LYS A 57 21.64 -9.81 -0.40
C LYS A 57 20.40 -9.08 -0.84
N VAL A 58 19.27 -9.60 -0.39
CA VAL A 58 17.98 -8.92 -0.47
C VAL A 58 17.32 -8.98 0.90
N LYS A 59 16.70 -7.88 1.30
CA LYS A 59 15.88 -7.81 2.50
C LYS A 59 14.57 -7.10 2.20
N LEU A 60 13.49 -7.71 2.68
CA LEU A 60 12.15 -7.14 2.71
C LEU A 60 11.74 -6.86 4.13
N THR A 61 11.24 -5.65 4.38
CA THR A 61 10.69 -5.27 5.68
C THR A 61 9.24 -4.81 5.52
N PRO A 62 8.25 -5.58 6.03
CA PRO A 62 6.82 -5.23 5.97
C PRO A 62 6.55 -3.90 6.68
N ALA A 63 5.68 -3.08 6.10
CA ALA A 63 5.03 -1.98 6.82
C ALA A 63 3.92 -2.53 7.72
N LYS A 64 3.71 -1.86 8.85
CA LYS A 64 2.55 -2.05 9.70
C LYS A 64 1.39 -1.29 9.07
N LEU A 65 0.31 -2.02 8.82
CA LEU A 65 -0.92 -1.50 8.22
C LEU A 65 -2.07 -1.51 9.24
N ASP A 66 -1.75 -1.45 10.54
CA ASP A 66 -2.71 -1.41 11.65
C ASP A 66 -3.63 -0.17 11.62
N HIS A 67 -3.21 0.88 10.91
CA HIS A 67 -4.02 2.07 10.66
C HIS A 67 -5.03 1.91 9.53
N VAL A 68 -4.88 0.90 8.65
CA VAL A 68 -5.77 0.65 7.51
C VAL A 68 -6.97 -0.15 8.00
N LYS A 69 -8.15 0.44 7.90
CA LYS A 69 -9.42 -0.08 8.43
C LYS A 69 -10.40 -0.51 7.34
N SER A 70 -10.16 -0.12 6.09
CA SER A 70 -11.02 -0.44 4.96
C SER A 70 -10.25 -0.81 3.69
N GLU A 71 -10.90 -1.57 2.81
CA GLU A 71 -10.36 -1.86 1.47
C GLU A 71 -10.15 -0.57 0.66
N ALA A 72 -11.07 0.39 0.77
CA ALA A 72 -10.94 1.68 0.09
C ALA A 72 -9.70 2.48 0.51
N GLU A 73 -9.28 2.38 1.78
CA GLU A 73 -8.02 2.97 2.25
C GLU A 73 -6.79 2.27 1.67
N LEU A 74 -6.87 0.96 1.43
CA LEU A 74 -5.82 0.19 0.76
C LEU A 74 -5.77 0.54 -0.74
N GLU A 75 -6.92 0.62 -1.40
CA GLU A 75 -7.07 1.00 -2.81
C GLU A 75 -6.55 2.42 -3.07
N GLY A 76 -6.83 3.34 -2.15
CA GLY A 76 -6.29 4.71 -2.16
C GLY A 76 -4.78 4.81 -1.96
N GLY A 77 -4.14 3.70 -1.58
CA GLY A 77 -2.70 3.51 -1.69
C GLY A 77 -1.93 3.63 -0.38
N GLN A 78 -1.14 2.59 -0.10
CA GLN A 78 -0.42 2.40 1.15
C GLN A 78 1.05 2.05 0.91
N ILE A 79 1.91 2.47 1.84
CA ILE A 79 3.26 1.91 1.94
C ILE A 79 3.11 0.52 2.50
N ILE A 80 3.46 -0.45 1.69
CA ILE A 80 3.32 -1.86 2.02
C ILE A 80 4.63 -2.40 2.60
N GLY A 81 5.76 -1.79 2.28
CA GLY A 81 6.99 -1.98 3.04
C GLY A 81 8.22 -1.38 2.39
N MET A 82 9.38 -1.92 2.74
CA MET A 82 10.68 -1.46 2.28
C MET A 82 11.49 -2.63 1.71
N LEU A 83 12.03 -2.43 0.52
CA LEU A 83 12.90 -3.36 -0.19
C LEU A 83 14.33 -2.81 -0.17
N GLU A 84 15.26 -3.62 0.30
CA GLU A 84 16.71 -3.36 0.24
C GLU A 84 17.32 -4.49 -0.61
N THR A 85 17.90 -4.16 -1.76
CA THR A 85 18.45 -5.17 -2.68
C THR A 85 19.83 -4.76 -3.19
N GLU A 86 20.77 -5.70 -3.18
CA GLU A 86 22.07 -5.58 -3.83
C GLU A 86 22.07 -6.16 -5.26
N ALA A 87 21.04 -6.95 -5.59
CA ALA A 87 20.80 -7.52 -6.90
C ALA A 87 19.94 -6.59 -7.77
N PRO A 88 20.21 -6.49 -9.09
CA PRO A 88 19.32 -5.83 -10.02
C PRO A 88 18.02 -6.64 -10.21
N GLY A 89 16.97 -5.92 -10.61
CA GLY A 89 15.73 -6.42 -11.16
C GLY A 89 15.92 -7.06 -12.54
N ASP A 90 15.34 -8.21 -12.80
CA ASP A 90 15.42 -9.05 -13.99
C ASP A 90 14.53 -8.40 -15.04
N GLU A 91 13.21 -8.39 -14.79
CA GLU A 91 12.22 -7.86 -15.74
C GLU A 91 11.91 -6.38 -15.51
N THR A 92 11.91 -5.94 -14.25
CA THR A 92 11.66 -4.53 -13.91
C THR A 92 12.85 -3.63 -14.19
N GLY A 93 14.06 -4.20 -14.29
CA GLY A 93 15.30 -3.43 -14.39
C GLY A 93 15.59 -2.59 -13.13
N LEU A 94 15.00 -2.95 -11.98
CA LEU A 94 15.19 -2.22 -10.72
C LEU A 94 16.68 -2.20 -10.34
N PRO A 95 17.34 -1.04 -10.23
CA PRO A 95 18.73 -1.02 -9.82
C PRO A 95 18.89 -1.51 -8.36
N PRO A 96 20.10 -1.93 -7.95
CA PRO A 96 20.40 -2.13 -6.55
C PRO A 96 20.18 -0.86 -5.73
N GLY A 97 19.58 -1.00 -4.55
CA GLY A 97 19.30 0.13 -3.69
C GLY A 97 18.25 -0.15 -2.63
N LYS A 98 17.70 0.94 -2.10
CA LYS A 98 16.70 0.96 -1.04
C LYS A 98 15.45 1.69 -1.53
N TYR A 99 14.32 1.00 -1.43
CA TYR A 99 13.06 1.41 -2.02
C TYR A 99 11.92 1.32 -1.02
N ASN A 100 11.10 2.36 -0.99
CA ASN A 100 9.77 2.28 -0.41
C ASN A 100 8.86 1.59 -1.41
N VAL A 101 8.16 0.55 -0.96
CA VAL A 101 7.23 -0.21 -1.78
C VAL A 101 5.83 0.28 -1.47
N PHE A 102 5.16 0.79 -2.49
CA PHE A 102 3.83 1.38 -2.39
C PHE A 102 2.85 0.61 -3.27
N ALA A 103 1.71 0.21 -2.71
CA ALA A 103 0.65 -0.46 -3.45
C ALA A 103 -0.63 0.35 -3.43
N ALA A 104 -1.31 0.40 -4.57
CA ALA A 104 -2.53 1.18 -4.74
C ALA A 104 -3.27 0.72 -5.99
N LYS A 105 -4.59 0.94 -6.03
CA LYS A 105 -5.43 0.53 -7.15
C LYS A 105 -5.67 1.70 -8.08
N VAL A 106 -5.15 1.70 -9.31
CA VAL A 106 -5.32 2.79 -10.29
C VAL A 106 -6.31 2.35 -11.35
N GLY A 107 -7.45 3.05 -11.46
CA GLY A 107 -8.59 2.48 -12.19
C GLY A 107 -9.00 1.16 -11.54
N ASN A 108 -9.14 0.09 -12.34
CA ASN A 108 -9.57 -1.22 -11.84
C ASN A 108 -8.41 -2.13 -11.40
N ASP A 109 -7.16 -1.73 -11.64
CA ASP A 109 -6.00 -2.60 -11.51
C ASP A 109 -5.14 -2.20 -10.30
N TRP A 110 -4.53 -3.20 -9.67
CA TRP A 110 -3.56 -2.98 -8.61
C TRP A 110 -2.18 -2.72 -9.21
N HIS A 111 -1.52 -1.68 -8.71
CA HIS A 111 -0.19 -1.29 -9.12
C HIS A 111 0.72 -1.19 -7.91
N VAL A 112 1.99 -1.55 -8.12
CA VAL A 112 3.02 -1.42 -7.10
C VAL A 112 4.23 -0.70 -7.64
N TYR A 113 4.73 0.22 -6.83
CA TYR A 113 5.76 1.17 -7.20
C TYR A 113 6.91 1.03 -6.20
N ALA A 114 8.13 0.98 -6.74
CA ALA A 114 9.35 1.14 -5.96
C ALA A 114 9.76 2.60 -6.04
N GLU A 115 9.75 3.29 -4.91
CA GLU A 115 10.11 4.70 -4.80
C GLU A 115 11.43 4.87 -4.05
N SER A 116 12.26 5.80 -4.52
CA SER A 116 13.46 6.24 -3.81
C SER A 116 13.70 7.74 -4.03
N GLY A 117 13.94 8.47 -2.95
CA GLY A 117 14.31 9.90 -3.00
C GLY A 117 13.24 10.83 -3.60
N GLY A 118 11.96 10.51 -3.45
CA GLY A 118 10.84 11.25 -4.04
C GLY A 118 10.54 10.89 -5.49
N LYS A 119 11.11 9.80 -6.02
CA LYS A 119 10.94 9.38 -7.42
C LYS A 119 10.54 7.92 -7.50
N ILE A 120 9.55 7.63 -8.35
CA ILE A 120 9.23 6.25 -8.73
C ILE A 120 10.36 5.76 -9.63
N VAL A 121 11.05 4.71 -9.19
CA VAL A 121 12.18 4.11 -9.89
C VAL A 121 11.68 3.07 -10.88
N VAL A 122 10.77 2.19 -10.44
CA VAL A 122 10.09 1.22 -11.31
C VAL A 122 8.67 0.96 -10.81
N GLU A 123 7.84 0.44 -11.71
CA GLU A 123 6.53 -0.15 -11.43
C GLU A 123 6.62 -1.67 -11.60
N ALA A 124 5.96 -2.43 -10.73
CA ALA A 124 5.92 -3.89 -10.82
C ALA A 124 5.18 -4.33 -12.09
N VAL A 125 5.71 -5.34 -12.77
CA VAL A 125 5.16 -5.84 -14.05
C VAL A 125 3.86 -6.62 -13.83
N HIS A 126 3.79 -7.45 -12.79
CA HIS A 126 2.54 -8.09 -12.39
C HIS A 126 2.29 -7.95 -10.89
N VAL A 127 1.02 -7.69 -10.59
CA VAL A 127 0.50 -7.56 -9.25
C VAL A 127 -0.70 -8.49 -9.13
N ARG A 128 -0.67 -9.36 -8.13
CA ARG A 128 -1.79 -10.21 -7.76
C ARG A 128 -2.14 -9.94 -6.31
N VAL A 129 -3.41 -9.62 -6.06
CA VAL A 129 -3.92 -9.39 -4.72
C VAL A 129 -4.83 -10.54 -4.34
N GLU A 130 -4.51 -11.22 -3.23
CA GLU A 130 -5.31 -12.32 -2.72
C GLU A 130 -5.91 -11.95 -1.37
N LYS A 131 -7.21 -12.23 -1.21
CA LYS A 131 -7.87 -12.18 0.10
C LYS A 131 -7.84 -13.57 0.69
N SER A 132 -7.31 -13.71 1.90
CA SER A 132 -7.27 -14.96 2.64
C SER A 132 -8.12 -14.85 3.90
N ASN A 133 -8.89 -15.92 4.16
CA ASN A 133 -9.67 -16.07 5.39
C ASN A 133 -8.80 -16.48 6.58
N ASP A 134 -7.53 -16.83 6.34
CA ASP A 134 -6.56 -17.04 7.41
C ASP A 134 -6.31 -15.71 8.14
N ARG A 135 -6.27 -15.76 9.47
CA ARG A 135 -6.06 -14.59 10.33
C ARG A 135 -4.64 -14.51 10.91
N THR A 136 -3.68 -15.25 10.36
CA THR A 136 -2.30 -15.30 10.87
C THR A 136 -1.32 -14.65 9.90
N PRO A 137 -0.61 -13.56 10.27
CA PRO A 137 0.22 -12.82 9.34
C PRO A 137 1.37 -13.72 8.92
N LYS A 138 1.49 -13.97 7.62
CA LYS A 138 2.64 -14.69 7.10
C LYS A 138 3.79 -13.70 6.93
N LYS A 139 5.02 -14.19 7.04
CA LYS A 139 6.19 -13.36 6.72
C LYS A 139 6.27 -13.19 5.20
N PRO A 140 6.85 -12.10 4.69
CA PRO A 140 7.17 -12.00 3.27
C PRO A 140 8.05 -13.18 2.84
N GLU A 141 7.83 -13.72 1.65
CA GLU A 141 8.60 -14.85 1.12
C GLU A 141 9.22 -14.47 -0.23
N PHE A 142 10.42 -15.01 -0.46
CA PHE A 142 11.10 -14.94 -1.74
C PHE A 142 10.92 -16.28 -2.45
N HIS A 143 10.45 -16.25 -3.70
CA HIS A 143 10.36 -17.43 -4.54
C HIS A 143 11.44 -17.39 -5.62
N ALA A 144 12.02 -18.55 -5.93
CA ALA A 144 13.19 -18.70 -6.79
C ALA A 144 12.98 -18.22 -8.25
N GLU A 145 11.73 -18.13 -8.70
CA GLU A 145 11.37 -17.67 -10.05
C GLU A 145 11.22 -16.15 -10.17
N GLY A 146 11.82 -15.38 -9.24
CA GLY A 146 11.77 -13.91 -9.26
C GLY A 146 10.62 -13.29 -8.46
N TRP A 147 9.82 -14.07 -7.73
CA TRP A 147 8.61 -13.56 -7.09
C TRP A 147 8.89 -13.10 -5.66
N CYS A 148 8.36 -11.94 -5.29
CA CYS A 148 8.25 -11.50 -3.90
C CYS A 148 6.79 -11.54 -3.51
N SER A 149 6.44 -12.41 -2.56
CA SER A 149 5.11 -12.39 -1.96
C SER A 149 5.18 -11.66 -0.62
N TRP A 150 4.29 -10.69 -0.45
CA TRP A 150 4.13 -10.00 0.81
C TRP A 150 2.76 -10.32 1.38
N TRP A 151 2.76 -10.65 2.66
CA TRP A 151 1.58 -11.08 3.37
C TRP A 151 1.29 -10.09 4.49
N TRP A 152 0.14 -9.42 4.45
CA TRP A 152 -0.34 -8.60 5.56
C TRP A 152 -1.65 -9.13 6.09
N LEU A 153 -1.85 -9.01 7.40
CA LEU A 153 -3.20 -8.97 7.95
C LEU A 153 -3.74 -7.56 7.91
N LEU A 154 -4.95 -7.43 7.37
CA LEU A 154 -5.76 -6.22 7.44
C LEU A 154 -7.07 -6.55 8.15
N PRO A 155 -7.11 -6.56 9.50
CA PRO A 155 -8.37 -6.70 10.23
C PRO A 155 -9.29 -5.51 9.92
N PRO A 156 -10.62 -5.69 9.74
CA PRO A 156 -11.41 -6.92 9.91
C PRO A 156 -11.54 -7.82 8.66
N TRP A 157 -10.82 -7.54 7.56
CA TRP A 157 -11.07 -8.10 6.22
C TRP A 157 -10.34 -9.41 5.90
N GLY A 158 -9.44 -9.86 6.76
CA GLY A 158 -8.63 -11.08 6.56
C GLY A 158 -7.17 -10.75 6.23
N LEU A 159 -6.44 -11.74 5.69
CA LEU A 159 -5.13 -11.49 5.11
C LEU A 159 -5.29 -10.91 3.71
N VAL A 160 -4.55 -9.86 3.40
CA VAL A 160 -4.36 -9.41 2.03
C VAL A 160 -2.92 -9.72 1.64
N THR A 161 -2.77 -10.62 0.69
CA THR A 161 -1.48 -10.92 0.07
C THR A 161 -1.36 -10.05 -1.14
N PHE A 162 -0.22 -9.39 -1.28
CA PHE A 162 0.18 -8.95 -2.59
C PHE A 162 1.35 -9.80 -3.06
N VAL A 163 1.10 -10.57 -4.11
CA VAL A 163 2.11 -11.32 -4.82
C VAL A 163 2.56 -10.46 -5.98
N PHE A 164 3.83 -10.10 -5.97
CA PHE A 164 4.45 -9.39 -7.07
C PHE A 164 5.43 -10.33 -7.74
N THR A 165 5.21 -10.56 -9.02
CA THR A 165 6.23 -11.20 -9.83
C THR A 165 7.33 -10.19 -10.11
N ASN A 166 8.58 -10.62 -10.02
CA ASN A 166 9.72 -9.91 -10.56
C ASN A 166 9.96 -8.53 -9.92
N CYS A 167 9.82 -8.46 -8.59
CA CYS A 167 10.54 -7.47 -7.78
C CYS A 167 12.07 -7.59 -7.91
N PHE A 168 12.49 -8.64 -8.61
CA PHE A 168 13.84 -9.07 -8.87
C PHE A 168 14.12 -9.24 -10.31
#